data_AF-A0AAV8DNG2-F1
#
_entry.id   AF-A0AAV8DNG2-F1
#
_cell.length_a   1.000
_cell.length_b   1.000
_cell.length_c   1.000
_cell.angle_alpha   90.00
_cell.angle_beta   90.00
_cell.angle_gamma   90.00
#
_symmetry.space_group_name_H-M   'P 1'
#
loop_
_entity.id
_entity.type
_entity.pdbx_description
1 polymer ?
#
loop_
_entity_poly.entity_id
_entity_poly.type
_entity_poly.pdbx_seq_one_letter_code
_entity_poly.pdbx_strand_id
1 'polypeptide(L)'
;MSISSLATLRLLTSTPSNSCVSAATIFQIYNLYGVENRAAFIRVGRDAEKEVKDYFEDMRPTSNMDLYVVTSMITETTLLWKQN
;
A
#
# COMPACT_ATOMS: atom_id res chain seq x y z
N MET A 1 -24.54 6.85 1.30
CA MET A 1 -24.66 5.84 2.38
C MET A 1 -25.09 4.53 1.77
N SER A 2 -24.22 3.52 1.64
CA SER A 2 -24.59 2.09 1.73
C SER A 2 -23.34 1.17 1.64
N ILE A 3 -22.89 0.72 2.83
CA ILE A 3 -22.38 -0.63 3.18
C ILE A 3 -21.35 -1.37 2.28
N SER A 4 -20.29 -0.73 1.80
CA SER A 4 -19.04 -1.45 1.46
C SER A 4 -17.77 -0.84 2.06
N SER A 5 -17.91 0.27 2.78
CA SER A 5 -16.82 1.09 3.33
C SER A 5 -16.20 0.60 4.65
N LEU A 6 -16.63 -0.55 5.19
CA LEU A 6 -16.26 -0.99 6.55
C LEU A 6 -15.43 -2.28 6.62
N ALA A 7 -15.22 -2.99 5.49
CA ALA A 7 -14.45 -4.24 5.47
C ALA A 7 -12.97 -4.02 5.08
N THR A 8 -12.68 -3.08 4.18
CA THR A 8 -11.31 -2.86 3.67
C THR A 8 -10.43 -2.05 4.62
N LEU A 9 -11.03 -1.36 5.60
CA LEU A 9 -10.32 -0.64 6.68
C LEU A 9 -10.27 -1.46 7.99
N ARG A 10 -10.48 -2.78 7.92
CA ARG A 10 -10.55 -3.67 9.09
C ARG A 10 -9.34 -4.58 9.29
N LEU A 11 -8.31 -4.46 8.44
CA LEU A 11 -6.96 -4.96 8.74
C LEU A 11 -6.05 -3.90 9.40
N LEU A 12 -6.52 -2.67 9.59
CA LEU A 12 -5.76 -1.57 10.20
C LEU A 12 -6.27 -1.16 11.60
N THR A 13 -7.23 -1.87 12.19
CA THR A 13 -7.79 -1.52 13.52
C THR A 13 -7.97 -2.69 14.48
N SER A 14 -7.26 -3.82 14.30
CA SER A 14 -7.02 -4.72 15.44
C SER A 14 -5.98 -4.07 16.37
N THR A 15 -6.46 -3.13 17.18
CA THR A 15 -5.70 -2.44 18.23
C THR A 15 -4.98 -3.43 19.15
N PRO A 16 -3.69 -3.27 19.48
CA PRO A 16 -3.26 -3.42 20.85
C PRO A 16 -3.62 -2.13 21.59
N SER A 17 -4.27 -2.30 22.72
CA SER A 17 -4.62 -1.30 23.73
C SER A 17 -3.64 -0.12 23.85
N ASN A 18 -4.23 1.08 23.97
CA ASN A 18 -3.62 2.36 24.37
C ASN A 18 -2.46 2.20 25.36
N SER A 19 -1.22 2.44 24.90
CA SER A 19 -0.05 2.94 25.67
C SER A 19 1.30 2.67 24.97
N CYS A 20 1.35 1.83 23.93
CA CYS A 20 2.64 1.44 23.33
C CYS A 20 2.58 1.18 21.81
N VAL A 21 1.99 2.07 21.02
CA VAL A 21 2.34 2.08 19.58
C VAL A 21 3.68 2.80 19.49
N SER A 22 4.77 2.03 19.54
CA SER A 22 6.12 2.59 19.45
C SER A 22 6.22 3.45 18.19
N ALA A 23 7.00 4.54 18.24
CA ALA A 23 7.29 5.34 17.06
C ALA A 23 7.79 4.50 15.87
N ALA A 24 8.34 3.30 16.16
CA ALA A 24 8.73 2.32 15.16
C ALA A 24 7.55 1.74 14.36
N THR A 25 6.38 1.49 14.95
CA THR A 25 5.22 0.97 14.20
C THR A 25 4.64 2.03 13.26
N ILE A 26 4.60 3.29 13.70
CA ILE A 26 4.17 4.42 12.88
C ILE A 26 5.18 4.66 11.75
N PHE A 27 6.49 4.61 12.05
CA PHE A 27 7.58 4.68 11.07
C PHE A 27 7.56 3.51 10.06
N GLN A 28 7.20 2.30 10.49
CA GLN A 28 7.05 1.13 9.61
C GLN A 28 5.92 1.33 8.60
N ILE A 29 4.81 1.94 9.00
CA ILE A 29 3.64 2.23 8.13
C ILE A 29 3.97 3.33 7.11
N TYR A 30 4.65 4.40 7.53
CA TYR A 30 5.10 5.46 6.61
C TYR A 30 6.21 5.02 5.63
N ASN A 31 6.93 3.94 5.95
CA ASN A 31 7.86 3.28 5.02
C ASN A 31 7.19 2.22 4.14
N LEU A 32 5.96 1.77 4.46
CA LEU A 32 5.18 0.89 3.60
C LEU A 32 4.59 1.65 2.42
N TYR A 33 3.98 2.80 2.67
CA TYR A 33 3.43 3.67 1.62
C TYR A 33 3.49 5.16 2.01
N GLY A 34 3.66 6.04 1.03
CA GLY A 34 3.65 7.48 1.28
C GLY A 34 3.55 8.37 0.04
N VAL A 35 3.04 9.58 0.23
CA VAL A 35 2.99 10.62 -0.82
C VAL A 35 4.38 11.24 -0.96
N GLU A 36 4.93 11.17 -2.16
CA GLU A 36 6.28 11.63 -2.51
C GLU A 36 7.43 11.06 -1.65
N ASN A 37 7.16 10.02 -0.85
CA ASN A 37 8.19 9.41 -0.03
C ASN A 37 9.06 8.47 -0.90
N ARG A 38 10.32 8.86 -1.15
CA ARG A 38 11.29 8.04 -1.90
C ARG A 38 11.86 6.88 -1.10
N ALA A 39 11.72 6.91 0.23
CA ALA A 39 12.16 5.84 1.12
C ALA A 39 11.06 4.79 1.36
N ALA A 40 9.84 5.02 0.87
CA ALA A 40 8.74 4.07 0.99
C ALA A 40 8.78 3.00 -0.11
N PHE A 41 8.22 1.83 0.20
CA PHE A 41 8.07 0.75 -0.77
C PHE A 41 7.06 1.07 -1.88
N ILE A 42 5.94 1.71 -1.53
CA ILE A 42 4.94 2.17 -2.49
C ILE A 42 4.88 3.70 -2.45
N ARG A 43 5.06 4.34 -3.62
CA ARG A 43 5.08 5.80 -3.75
C ARG A 43 3.89 6.29 -4.58
N VAL A 44 3.26 7.36 -4.11
CA VAL A 44 2.22 8.10 -4.85
C VAL A 44 2.74 9.51 -5.11
N GLY A 45 2.64 9.99 -6.35
CA GLY A 45 3.03 11.37 -6.68
C GLY A 45 2.08 12.40 -6.07
N ARG A 46 2.55 13.63 -5.78
CA ARG A 46 1.66 14.71 -5.29
C ARG A 46 0.57 15.07 -6.31
N ASP A 47 0.89 15.02 -7.59
CA ASP A 47 -0.08 15.29 -8.64
C ASP A 47 -1.16 14.20 -8.69
N ALA A 48 -0.77 12.93 -8.49
CA ALA A 48 -1.69 11.81 -8.39
C ALA A 48 -2.62 11.91 -7.17
N GLU A 49 -2.11 12.34 -6.02
CA GLU A 49 -2.93 12.60 -4.83
C GLU A 49 -3.89 13.78 -5.07
N LYS A 50 -3.39 14.87 -5.67
CA LYS A 50 -4.16 16.09 -5.92
C LYS A 50 -5.29 15.85 -6.92
N GLU A 51 -5.05 15.05 -7.95
CA GLU A 51 -6.03 14.77 -8.99
C GLU A 51 -6.88 13.51 -8.72
N VAL A 52 -6.57 12.75 -7.66
CA VAL A 52 -7.25 11.51 -7.24
C VAL A 52 -7.39 10.50 -8.40
N LYS A 53 -6.41 10.49 -9.28
CA LYS A 53 -6.26 9.62 -10.44
C LYS A 53 -4.77 9.47 -10.69
N ASP A 54 -4.39 8.58 -11.61
CA ASP A 54 -3.01 8.23 -11.98
C ASP A 54 -2.49 6.95 -11.30
N TYR A 55 -1.19 6.68 -11.37
CA TYR A 55 -0.56 5.45 -10.92
C TYR A 55 0.17 5.59 -9.57
N PHE A 56 0.39 4.45 -8.93
CA PHE A 56 1.36 4.33 -7.84
C PHE A 56 2.58 3.54 -8.32
N GLU A 57 3.72 3.77 -7.70
CA GLU A 57 4.98 3.14 -8.05
C GLU A 57 5.40 2.16 -6.97
N ASP A 58 5.70 0.92 -7.36
CA ASP A 58 6.26 -0.11 -6.48
C ASP A 58 7.79 -0.13 -6.61
N MET A 59 8.48 0.22 -5.53
CA MET A 59 9.94 0.33 -5.44
C MET A 59 10.61 -0.92 -4.84
N ARG A 60 9.84 -1.98 -4.55
CA ARG A 60 10.35 -3.27 -4.05
C ARG A 60 11.14 -4.09 -5.08
N PRO A 61 10.84 -4.04 -6.40
CA PRO A 61 11.53 -4.91 -7.33
C PRO A 61 12.98 -4.52 -7.57
N THR A 62 13.89 -5.48 -7.44
CA THR A 62 15.34 -5.31 -7.66
C THR A 62 15.66 -5.15 -9.15
N SER A 63 16.77 -4.50 -9.50
CA SER A 63 17.21 -4.28 -10.90
C SER A 63 17.38 -5.55 -11.74
N ASN A 64 17.56 -6.71 -11.11
CA ASN A 64 17.71 -8.02 -11.77
C ASN A 64 16.42 -8.88 -11.71
N MET A 65 15.26 -8.27 -11.54
CA MET A 65 13.98 -8.98 -11.54
C MET A 65 13.60 -9.50 -12.94
N ASP A 66 12.84 -10.59 -12.98
CA ASP A 66 12.12 -10.97 -14.20
C ASP A 66 10.84 -10.13 -14.32
N LEU A 67 10.75 -9.38 -15.43
CA LEU A 67 9.65 -8.48 -15.71
C LEU A 67 8.31 -9.23 -15.82
N TYR A 68 8.30 -10.42 -16.42
CA TYR A 68 7.05 -11.15 -16.63
C TYR A 68 6.46 -11.64 -15.31
N VAL A 69 7.32 -12.13 -14.41
CA VAL A 69 6.92 -12.61 -13.08
C VAL A 69 6.42 -11.45 -12.23
N VAL A 70 7.11 -10.31 -12.24
CA VAL A 70 6.70 -9.15 -11.43
C VAL A 70 5.37 -8.58 -11.92
N THR A 71 5.20 -8.41 -13.24
CA THR A 71 3.92 -7.91 -13.77
C THR A 71 2.79 -8.90 -13.54
N SER A 72 3.02 -10.21 -13.66
CA SER A 72 1.96 -11.20 -13.40
C SER A 72 1.53 -11.17 -11.93
N MET A 73 2.48 -11.10 -10.99
CA MET A 73 2.17 -11.00 -9.55
C MET A 73 1.42 -9.72 -9.19
N ILE A 74 1.80 -8.56 -9.76
CA ILE A 74 1.08 -7.30 -9.55
C ILE A 74 -0.36 -7.42 -10.07
N THR A 75 -0.53 -7.98 -11.27
CA THR A 75 -1.86 -8.15 -11.89
C THR A 75 -2.74 -9.11 -11.10
N GLU A 76 -2.16 -10.22 -10.65
CA GLU A 76 -2.87 -11.23 -9.86
C GLU A 76 -3.38 -10.65 -8.54
N THR A 77 -2.54 -9.89 -7.84
CA THR A 77 -2.87 -9.33 -6.52
C THR A 77 -3.77 -8.10 -6.58
N THR A 78 -3.77 -7.33 -7.68
CA THR A 78 -4.55 -6.08 -7.79
C THR A 78 -5.84 -6.23 -8.59
N LEU A 79 -5.85 -7.05 -9.65
CA LEU A 79 -7.00 -7.18 -10.55
C LEU A 79 -7.76 -8.49 -10.38
N LEU A 80 -7.03 -9.60 -10.17
CA LEU A 80 -7.61 -10.95 -10.19
C LEU A 80 -7.78 -11.55 -8.78
N TRP A 81 -7.57 -10.75 -7.74
CA TRP A 81 -7.59 -11.25 -6.36
C TRP A 81 -8.98 -11.77 -5.99
N LYS A 82 -9.04 -13.03 -5.56
CA LYS A 82 -10.26 -13.68 -5.09
C LYS A 82 -10.15 -13.90 -3.58
N GLN A 83 -11.12 -13.36 -2.84
CA GLN A 83 -11.32 -13.71 -1.44
C GLN A 83 -12.01 -15.07 -1.36
N ASN A 84 -11.30 -16.04 -0.80
CA ASN A 84 -11.84 -17.35 -0.47
C ASN A 84 -12.57 -17.29 0.88
#